data_AF-A0A3N5RKW9-F1
#
_entry.id   AF-A0A3N5RKW9-F1
#
_cell.length_a   1.000
_cell.length_b   1.000
_cell.length_c   1.000
_cell.angle_alpha   90.00
_cell.angle_beta   90.00
_cell.angle_gamma   90.00
#
_symmetry.space_group_name_H-M   'P 1'
#
loop_
_entity.id
_entity.type
_entity.pdbx_description
1 polymer ?
#
loop_
_entity_poly.entity_id
_entity_poly.type
_entity_poly.pdbx_seq_one_letter_code
_entity_poly.pdbx_strand_id
1 'polypeptide(L)'
;MEKSLNWREFVITRLIKASGYSAILFVALIFFFLVREGIPTFWKAEIASLFSTRWYPIEEYYGILPLITGSLIVTIGATLVAVPFGIGTAVYISEIAPRWMREILKPLVELLGGLPSVVLGFLGILLLSPFLRVF
;
A
#
# COMPACT_ATOMS: atom_id res chain seq x y z
N MET A 1 -11.97 -42.92 14.46
CA MET A 1 -10.66 -42.91 15.14
C MET A 1 -10.07 -41.52 15.02
N GLU A 2 -10.35 -40.65 15.98
CA GLU A 2 -9.60 -39.39 16.13
C GLU A 2 -8.17 -39.76 16.51
N LYS A 3 -7.22 -39.56 15.59
CA LYS A 3 -5.81 -39.58 15.96
C LYS A 3 -5.59 -38.42 16.92
N SER A 4 -5.24 -38.71 18.18
CA SER A 4 -4.82 -37.72 19.15
C SER A 4 -3.74 -36.84 18.51
N LEU A 5 -4.02 -35.55 18.36
CA LEU A 5 -3.10 -34.59 17.74
C LEU A 5 -1.74 -34.67 18.43
N ASN A 6 -0.67 -34.80 17.66
CA ASN A 6 0.68 -34.67 18.21
C ASN A 6 0.83 -33.27 18.84
N TRP A 7 1.56 -33.16 19.95
CA TRP A 7 1.70 -31.88 20.67
C TRP A 7 2.14 -30.71 19.78
N ARG A 8 3.00 -31.00 18.77
CA ARG A 8 3.42 -30.02 17.76
C ARG A 8 2.28 -29.54 16.86
N GLU A 9 1.43 -30.46 16.38
CA GLU A 9 0.28 -30.14 15.52
C GLU A 9 -0.76 -29.31 16.27
N PHE A 10 -0.95 -29.59 17.56
CA PHE A 10 -1.83 -28.84 18.43
C PHE A 10 -1.36 -27.39 18.63
N VAL A 11 -0.07 -27.18 18.89
CA VAL A 11 0.52 -25.83 19.03
C VAL A 11 0.42 -25.05 17.72
N ILE A 12 0.81 -25.65 16.59
CA ILE A 12 0.75 -25.02 15.27
C ILE A 12 -0.68 -24.62 14.92
N THR A 13 -1.64 -25.52 15.12
CA THR A 13 -3.05 -25.25 14.82
C THR A 13 -3.61 -24.11 15.67
N ARG A 14 -3.21 -24.01 16.94
CA ARG A 14 -3.61 -22.90 17.81
C ARG A 14 -2.98 -21.58 17.41
N LEU A 15 -1.70 -21.56 17.03
CA LEU A 15 -1.02 -20.35 16.56
C LEU A 15 -1.65 -19.83 15.27
N ILE A 16 -1.95 -20.71 14.31
CA ILE A 16 -2.63 -20.33 13.06
C ILE A 16 -4.02 -19.75 13.36
N LYS A 17 -4.81 -20.40 14.23
CA LYS A 17 -6.12 -19.88 14.63
C LYS A 17 -6.02 -18.53 15.33
N ALA A 18 -5.07 -18.37 16.26
CA ALA A 18 -4.84 -17.10 16.96
C ALA A 18 -4.45 -15.99 15.98
N SER A 19 -3.55 -16.28 15.04
CA SER A 19 -3.18 -15.34 13.98
C SER A 19 -4.38 -14.94 13.13
N GLY A 20 -5.20 -15.90 12.71
CA GLY A 20 -6.43 -15.63 11.94
C GLY A 20 -7.43 -14.77 12.71
N TYR A 21 -7.73 -15.12 13.97
CA TYR A 21 -8.64 -14.32 14.80
C TYR A 21 -8.09 -12.93 15.10
N SER A 22 -6.77 -12.79 15.29
CA SER A 22 -6.15 -11.48 15.50
C SER A 22 -6.30 -10.58 14.26
N ALA A 23 -6.15 -11.12 13.05
CA ALA A 23 -6.35 -10.36 11.81
C ALA A 23 -7.79 -9.84 11.71
N ILE A 24 -8.79 -10.69 11.99
CA ILE A 24 -10.20 -10.29 12.01
C ILE A 24 -10.43 -9.21 13.06
N LEU A 25 -9.89 -9.38 14.27
CA LEU A 25 -10.01 -8.40 15.35
C LEU A 25 -9.41 -7.05 14.95
N PHE A 26 -8.20 -7.02 14.38
CA PHE A 26 -7.56 -5.77 13.96
C PHE A 26 -8.34 -5.08 12.85
N VAL A 27 -8.84 -5.81 11.86
CA VAL A 27 -9.68 -5.24 10.80
C VAL A 27 -10.95 -4.63 11.39
N ALA A 28 -11.61 -5.32 12.33
CA ALA A 28 -12.78 -4.81 13.02
C ALA A 28 -12.48 -3.55 13.85
N LEU A 29 -11.34 -3.52 14.55
CA LEU A 29 -10.89 -2.35 15.31
C LEU A 29 -10.58 -1.15 14.41
N ILE A 30 -9.90 -1.39 13.27
CA ILE A 30 -9.63 -0.34 12.27
C ILE A 30 -10.95 0.20 11.72
N PHE A 31 -11.89 -0.67 11.37
CA PHE A 31 -13.21 -0.26 10.91
C PHE A 31 -13.94 0.58 11.96
N PHE A 32 -13.98 0.14 13.21
CA PHE A 32 -14.61 0.89 14.30
C PHE A 32 -13.93 2.25 14.51
N PHE A 33 -12.60 2.29 14.47
CA PHE A 33 -11.83 3.54 14.55
C PHE A 33 -12.19 4.51 13.43
N LEU A 34 -12.23 4.03 12.18
CA LEU A 34 -12.58 4.85 11.01
C LEU A 34 -14.00 5.40 11.11
N VAL A 35 -14.96 4.59 11.57
CA VAL A 35 -16.34 5.05 11.79
C VAL A 35 -16.39 6.10 12.90
N ARG A 36 -15.73 5.84 14.03
CA ARG A 36 -15.72 6.77 15.18
C ARG A 36 -15.11 8.12 14.82
N GLU A 37 -13.98 8.14 14.13
CA GLU A 37 -13.28 9.37 13.73
C GLU A 37 -13.92 10.04 12.50
N GLY A 38 -14.57 9.26 11.62
CA GLY A 38 -15.20 9.76 10.40
C GLY A 38 -16.59 10.36 10.61
N ILE A 39 -17.39 9.81 11.54
CA ILE A 39 -18.75 10.27 11.86
C ILE A 39 -18.81 11.78 12.11
N PRO A 40 -17.98 12.39 12.98
CA PRO A 40 -18.03 13.84 13.28
C PRO A 40 -17.96 14.75 12.06
N THR A 41 -17.32 14.30 10.97
CA THR A 41 -17.21 15.05 9.72
C THR A 41 -18.58 15.31 9.10
N PHE A 42 -19.54 14.39 9.21
CA PHE A 42 -20.90 14.57 8.66
C PHE A 42 -21.74 15.61 9.41
N TRP A 43 -21.39 15.95 10.65
CA TRP A 43 -22.06 17.02 11.40
C TRP A 43 -21.45 18.39 11.11
N LYS A 44 -20.20 18.45 10.65
CA LYS A 44 -19.48 19.69 10.35
C LYS A 44 -19.50 20.05 8.87
N ALA A 45 -19.51 19.04 8.00
CA ALA A 45 -19.44 19.21 6.56
C ALA A 45 -20.82 19.09 5.93
N GLU A 46 -21.19 20.06 5.09
CA GLU A 46 -22.36 19.96 4.22
C GLU A 46 -22.11 18.87 3.16
N ILE A 47 -23.08 18.00 2.87
CA ILE A 47 -22.90 16.89 1.91
C ILE A 47 -22.45 17.39 0.53
N ALA A 48 -22.91 18.58 0.12
CA ALA A 48 -22.48 19.21 -1.13
C ALA A 48 -20.98 19.53 -1.17
N SER A 49 -20.36 19.83 -0.01
CA SER A 49 -18.93 20.13 0.12
C SER A 49 -18.03 18.93 -0.20
N LEU A 50 -18.56 17.69 -0.10
CA LEU A 50 -17.84 16.47 -0.49
C LEU A 50 -17.54 16.41 -1.99
N PHE A 51 -18.35 17.10 -2.81
CA PHE A 51 -18.12 17.25 -4.25
C PHE A 51 -17.29 18.50 -4.60
N SER A 52 -16.71 19.19 -3.61
CA SER A 52 -15.82 20.31 -3.86
C SER A 52 -14.47 19.85 -4.45
N THR A 53 -13.80 20.78 -5.12
CA THR A 53 -12.48 20.58 -5.74
C THR A 53 -11.32 20.88 -4.79
N ARG A 54 -11.59 21.14 -3.50
CA ARG A 54 -10.57 21.46 -2.50
C ARG A 54 -10.55 20.41 -1.40
N TRP A 55 -9.36 19.94 -1.10
CA TRP A 55 -9.10 19.10 0.07
C TRP A 55 -8.17 19.86 1.01
N TYR A 56 -8.74 20.42 2.07
CA TYR A 56 -8.00 21.08 3.14
C TYR A 56 -8.78 21.02 4.46
N PRO A 57 -8.73 19.87 5.16
CA PRO A 57 -9.55 19.64 6.36
C PRO A 57 -9.32 20.62 7.50
N ILE A 58 -8.16 21.31 7.54
CA ILE A 58 -7.84 22.32 8.55
C ILE A 58 -8.77 23.54 8.44
N GLU A 59 -9.21 23.89 7.23
CA GLU A 59 -10.21 24.95 6.97
C GLU A 59 -11.57 24.36 6.60
N GLU A 60 -11.88 23.14 7.08
CA GLU A 60 -13.17 22.47 6.87
C GLU A 60 -13.52 22.16 5.40
N TYR A 61 -12.52 22.08 4.51
CA TYR A 61 -12.71 21.62 3.13
C TYR A 61 -12.50 20.10 3.01
N TYR A 62 -13.58 19.36 2.78
CA TYR A 62 -13.61 17.89 2.74
C TYR A 62 -13.87 17.31 1.34
N GLY A 63 -13.47 18.01 0.26
CA GLY A 63 -13.69 17.56 -1.11
C GLY A 63 -13.04 16.21 -1.41
N ILE A 64 -13.85 15.23 -1.81
CA ILE A 64 -13.39 13.86 -2.13
C ILE A 64 -12.82 13.80 -3.56
N LEU A 65 -13.27 14.69 -4.45
CA LEU A 65 -12.85 14.67 -5.86
C LEU A 65 -11.32 14.74 -6.03
N PRO A 66 -10.57 15.65 -5.37
CA PRO A 66 -9.11 15.68 -5.47
C PRO A 66 -8.42 14.40 -4.97
N LEU A 67 -9.01 13.71 -3.98
CA LEU A 67 -8.46 12.45 -3.48
C LEU A 67 -8.59 11.34 -4.51
N ILE A 68 -9.77 11.23 -5.14
CA ILE A 68 -10.03 10.24 -6.18
C ILE A 68 -9.20 10.55 -7.43
N THR A 69 -9.28 11.78 -7.94
CA THR A 69 -8.58 12.16 -9.18
C THR A 69 -7.08 12.15 -8.99
N GLY A 70 -6.56 12.62 -7.86
CA GLY A 70 -5.14 12.55 -7.52
C GLY A 70 -4.65 11.09 -7.47
N SER A 71 -5.40 10.21 -6.82
CA SER A 71 -5.06 8.78 -6.78
C SER A 71 -5.04 8.14 -8.16
N LEU A 72 -6.03 8.45 -9.02
CA LEU A 72 -6.10 7.93 -10.38
C LEU A 72 -4.97 8.46 -11.25
N ILE A 73 -4.70 9.77 -11.22
CA ILE A 73 -3.62 10.41 -12.00
C ILE A 73 -2.27 9.81 -11.59
N VAL A 74 -2.00 9.70 -10.29
CA VAL A 74 -0.74 9.11 -9.79
C VAL A 74 -0.65 7.63 -10.17
N THR A 75 -1.72 6.85 -9.99
CA THR A 75 -1.71 5.41 -10.33
C THR A 75 -1.48 5.19 -11.81
N ILE A 76 -2.22 5.90 -12.68
CA ILE A 76 -2.10 5.77 -14.13
C ILE A 76 -0.72 6.26 -14.58
N GLY A 77 -0.28 7.44 -14.13
CA GLY A 77 1.03 8.00 -14.47
C GLY A 77 2.18 7.09 -14.03
N ALA A 78 2.13 6.58 -12.80
CA ALA A 78 3.13 5.63 -12.29
C ALA A 78 3.12 4.33 -13.10
N THR A 79 1.94 3.78 -13.42
CA THR A 79 1.81 2.53 -14.19
C THR A 79 2.35 2.67 -15.60
N LEU A 80 2.06 3.80 -16.28
CA LEU A 80 2.55 4.08 -17.63
C LEU A 80 4.07 4.08 -17.72
N VAL A 81 4.76 4.46 -16.65
CA VAL A 81 6.22 4.40 -16.58
C VAL A 81 6.67 3.03 -16.07
N ALA A 82 6.18 2.59 -14.91
CA ALA A 82 6.66 1.38 -14.25
C ALA A 82 6.44 0.10 -15.08
N VAL A 83 5.34 -0.01 -15.83
CA VAL A 83 5.01 -1.24 -16.57
C VAL A 83 5.97 -1.47 -17.74
N PRO A 84 6.19 -0.52 -18.68
CA PRO A 84 7.18 -0.71 -19.74
C PRO A 84 8.58 -1.04 -19.23
N PHE A 85 9.07 -0.31 -18.22
CA PHE A 85 10.40 -0.57 -17.65
C PHE A 85 10.45 -1.90 -16.88
N GLY A 86 9.40 -2.25 -16.15
CA GLY A 86 9.30 -3.50 -15.42
C GLY A 86 9.28 -4.72 -16.35
N ILE A 87 8.46 -4.68 -17.40
CA ILE A 87 8.40 -5.73 -18.42
C ILE A 87 9.73 -5.81 -19.17
N GLY A 88 10.29 -4.68 -19.62
CA GLY A 88 11.57 -4.65 -20.34
C GLY A 88 12.71 -5.24 -19.51
N THR A 89 12.77 -4.90 -18.22
CA THR A 89 13.76 -5.45 -17.28
C THR A 89 13.55 -6.95 -17.07
N ALA A 90 12.30 -7.39 -16.92
CA ALA A 90 11.97 -8.80 -16.76
C ALA A 90 12.39 -9.63 -17.97
N VAL A 91 12.07 -9.17 -19.19
CA VAL A 91 12.46 -9.82 -20.45
C VAL A 91 13.97 -9.84 -20.61
N TYR A 92 14.68 -8.74 -20.31
CA TYR A 92 16.13 -8.71 -20.38
C TYR A 92 16.76 -9.76 -19.45
N ILE A 93 16.33 -9.82 -18.19
CA ILE A 93 16.88 -10.77 -17.21
C ILE A 93 16.57 -12.22 -17.61
N SER A 94 15.37 -12.49 -18.15
CA SER A 94 14.92 -13.85 -18.46
C SER A 94 15.47 -14.39 -19.78
N GLU A 95 15.58 -13.56 -20.82
CA GLU A 95 15.91 -14.02 -22.18
C GLU A 95 17.30 -13.59 -22.64
N ILE A 96 17.78 -12.41 -22.24
CA ILE A 96 18.96 -11.77 -22.86
C ILE A 96 20.20 -11.84 -21.96
N ALA A 97 20.01 -11.72 -20.65
CA ALA A 97 21.11 -11.56 -19.70
C ALA A 97 21.98 -12.83 -19.60
N PRO A 98 23.32 -12.71 -19.67
CA PRO A 98 24.24 -13.82 -19.42
C PRO A 98 24.14 -14.30 -17.96
N ARG A 99 24.54 -15.55 -17.70
CA ARG A 99 24.36 -16.22 -16.39
C ARG A 99 24.85 -15.38 -15.19
N TRP A 100 26.05 -14.82 -15.27
CA TRP A 100 26.63 -14.00 -14.20
C TRP A 100 25.80 -12.75 -13.88
N MET A 101 25.23 -12.10 -14.91
CA MET A 101 24.41 -10.91 -14.75
C MET A 101 23.07 -11.26 -14.11
N ARG A 102 22.46 -12.38 -14.52
CA ARG A 102 21.21 -12.88 -13.93
C ARG A 102 21.35 -13.19 -12.44
N GLU A 103 22.47 -13.79 -12.04
CA GLU A 103 22.76 -14.12 -10.64
C GLU A 103 22.92 -12.89 -9.74
N ILE A 104 23.21 -11.71 -10.32
CA ILE A 104 23.29 -10.43 -9.59
C ILE A 104 21.96 -9.68 -9.65
N LEU A 105 21.39 -9.50 -10.85
CA LEU A 105 20.21 -8.68 -11.07
C LEU A 105 18.96 -9.28 -10.41
N LYS A 106 18.80 -10.60 -10.44
CA LYS A 106 17.59 -11.23 -9.92
C LYS A 106 17.45 -11.06 -8.40
N PRO A 107 18.47 -11.35 -7.57
CA PRO A 107 18.42 -11.05 -6.15
C PRO A 107 18.22 -9.56 -5.84
N LEU A 108 18.82 -8.65 -6.62
CA LEU A 108 18.63 -7.21 -6.43
C LEU A 108 17.17 -6.79 -6.63
N VAL A 109 16.53 -7.27 -7.70
CA VAL A 109 15.10 -6.99 -7.97
C VAL A 109 14.22 -7.57 -6.86
N GLU A 110 14.50 -8.79 -6.41
CA GLU A 110 13.76 -9.43 -5.31
C GLU A 110 13.92 -8.66 -4.00
N LEU A 111 15.13 -8.17 -3.69
CA LEU A 111 15.41 -7.33 -2.53
C LEU A 111 14.67 -5.99 -2.60
N LEU A 112 14.63 -5.35 -3.78
CA LEU A 112 13.87 -4.12 -3.99
C LEU A 112 12.36 -4.34 -3.78
N GLY A 113 11.83 -5.49 -4.22
CA GLY A 113 10.43 -5.88 -3.97
C GLY A 113 10.13 -6.20 -2.51
N GLY A 114 11.14 -6.58 -1.72
CA GLY A 114 11.03 -6.85 -0.29
C GLY A 114 11.16 -5.61 0.59
N LEU A 115 11.49 -4.44 0.04
CA LEU A 115 11.58 -3.21 0.83
C LEU A 115 10.21 -2.80 1.38
N PRO A 116 10.11 -2.34 2.64
CA PRO A 116 8.87 -1.85 3.18
C PRO A 116 8.37 -0.64 2.38
N SER A 117 7.12 -0.67 1.94
CA SER A 117 6.51 0.39 1.13
C SER A 117 6.58 1.77 1.80
N VAL A 118 6.49 1.82 3.13
CA VAL A 118 6.62 3.04 3.94
C VAL A 118 8.00 3.69 3.77
N VAL A 119 9.07 2.89 3.68
CA VAL A 119 10.43 3.40 3.50
C VAL A 119 10.58 4.03 2.12
N LEU A 120 10.07 3.38 1.08
CA LEU A 120 10.09 3.89 -0.29
C LEU A 120 9.29 5.19 -0.42
N GLY A 121 8.10 5.25 0.19
CA GLY A 121 7.28 6.47 0.23
C GLY A 121 7.97 7.62 0.95
N PHE A 122 8.62 7.35 2.08
CA PHE A 122 9.37 8.35 2.83
C PHE A 122 10.57 8.88 2.06
N LEU A 123 11.34 8.01 1.38
CA LEU A 123 12.42 8.43 0.48
C LEU A 123 11.91 9.31 -0.65
N GLY A 124 10.75 8.99 -1.23
CA GLY A 124 10.10 9.83 -2.24
C GLY A 124 9.80 11.23 -1.71
N ILE A 125 9.27 11.36 -0.49
CA ILE A 125 9.02 12.66 0.13
C ILE A 125 10.34 13.41 0.37
N LEU A 126 11.33 12.77 0.98
CA LEU A 126 12.60 13.42 1.31
C LEU A 126 13.40 13.87 0.08
N LEU A 127 13.46 13.01 -0.94
CA LEU A 127 14.30 13.25 -2.10
C LEU A 127 13.56 13.99 -3.21
N LEU A 128 12.30 13.65 -3.51
CA LEU A 128 11.58 14.24 -4.65
C LEU A 128 10.78 15.49 -4.27
N SER A 129 10.22 15.56 -3.05
CA SER A 129 9.38 16.71 -2.66
C SER A 129 10.10 18.07 -2.76
N PRO A 130 11.39 18.22 -2.38
CA PRO A 130 12.09 19.50 -2.52
C PRO A 130 12.14 19.99 -3.97
N PHE A 131 12.36 19.11 -4.94
CA PHE A 131 12.41 19.49 -6.35
C PHE A 131 11.04 19.86 -6.91
N LEU A 132 9.98 19.23 -6.42
CA LEU A 132 8.61 19.49 -6.87
C LEU A 132 8.00 20.75 -6.25
N ARG A 133 8.44 21.16 -5.04
CA ARG A 133 7.94 22.36 -4.34
C ARG A 133 8.56 23.67 -4.84
N VAL A 134 9.64 23.59 -5.62
CA VAL A 134 10.34 24.77 -6.17
C VAL A 134 9.64 25.28 -7.45
N PHE A 135 8.78 24.46 -8.05
CA PHE A 135 7.86 24.84 -9.12
C PHE A 135 6.47 25.10 -8.55
#